data_AF-A0A7C1TAH8-F1
#
_entry.id   AF-A0A7C1TAH8-F1
#
_cell.length_a   1.000
_cell.length_b   1.000
_cell.length_c   1.000
_cell.angle_alpha   90.00
_cell.angle_beta   90.00
_cell.angle_gamma   90.00
#
_symmetry.space_group_name_H-M   'P 1'
#
loop_
_entity.id
_entity.type
_entity.pdbx_description
1 polymer ?
#
loop_
_entity_poly.entity_id
_entity_poly.type
_entity_poly.pdbx_seq_one_letter_code
_entity_poly.pdbx_strand_id
1 'polypeptide(L)'
;MPVITVANPKGGAGKSTAALVLATSLAEQGASVIILDCDPNRAIQGWRAGSSRNPVVVDGGITESTITSKLDEYRKKYQFVFVDLEGTASRLMSRALARAQLVIIPIQASPPDAELAARAIHLIREEEQAFEKTIPYRVLFTRTSPAIASKLETQITAQLKASEVPMFRNHLNE
;
A
#
# COMPACT_ATOMS: atom_id res chain seq x y z
N MET A 1 14.57 1.43 9.08
CA MET A 1 13.57 2.47 8.80
C MET A 1 12.41 1.83 8.05
N PRO A 2 11.15 2.28 8.23
CA PRO A 2 9.98 1.56 7.74
C PRO A 2 9.84 1.57 6.21
N VAL A 3 9.78 0.37 5.66
CA VAL A 3 9.24 0.00 4.35
C VAL A 3 7.75 -0.23 4.52
N ILE A 4 6.96 0.57 3.82
CA ILE A 4 5.50 0.54 3.82
C ILE A 4 5.06 0.07 2.43
N THR A 5 4.47 -1.12 2.36
CA THR A 5 4.00 -1.68 1.09
C THR A 5 2.51 -1.44 0.96
N VAL A 6 2.08 -0.91 -0.18
CA VAL A 6 0.65 -0.76 -0.50
C VAL A 6 0.25 -1.87 -1.46
N ALA A 7 -0.57 -2.80 -0.98
CA ALA A 7 -0.87 -4.05 -1.69
C ALA A 7 -2.37 -4.36 -1.69
N ASN A 8 -2.92 -4.54 -2.89
CA ASN A 8 -4.24 -5.15 -3.12
C ASN A 8 -4.27 -5.77 -4.53
N PRO A 9 -4.68 -7.04 -4.66
CA PRO A 9 -4.76 -7.72 -5.95
C PRO A 9 -5.71 -7.07 -6.97
N LYS A 10 -6.63 -6.21 -6.54
CA LYS A 10 -7.56 -5.50 -7.43
C LYS A 10 -6.91 -4.29 -8.12
N GLY A 11 -7.05 -4.20 -9.44
CA GLY A 11 -6.85 -2.95 -10.18
C GLY A 11 -7.84 -1.87 -9.73
N GLY A 12 -7.37 -0.64 -9.49
CA GLY A 12 -8.25 0.48 -9.12
C GLY A 12 -8.68 0.56 -7.65
N ALA A 13 -8.15 -0.27 -6.74
CA ALA A 13 -8.41 -0.19 -5.30
C ALA A 13 -7.87 1.09 -4.60
N GLY A 14 -7.16 1.94 -5.33
CA GLY A 14 -6.57 3.17 -4.78
C GLY A 14 -5.16 2.98 -4.20
N LYS A 15 -4.38 1.98 -4.67
CA LYS A 15 -3.01 1.73 -4.22
C LYS A 15 -2.08 2.92 -4.45
N SER A 16 -1.89 3.31 -5.71
CA SER A 16 -1.03 4.44 -6.07
C SER A 16 -1.51 5.73 -5.43
N THR A 17 -2.84 5.94 -5.33
CA THR A 17 -3.42 7.10 -4.65
C THR A 17 -3.09 7.11 -3.15
N ALA A 18 -3.26 5.99 -2.45
CA ALA A 18 -2.94 5.87 -1.04
C ALA A 18 -1.43 6.04 -0.79
N ALA A 19 -0.60 5.43 -1.63
CA ALA A 19 0.85 5.60 -1.58
C ALA A 19 1.25 7.07 -1.74
N LEU A 20 0.70 7.76 -2.74
CA LEU A 20 0.94 9.19 -2.97
C LEU A 20 0.48 10.02 -1.78
N VAL A 21 -0.79 9.94 -1.37
CA VAL A 21 -1.35 10.78 -0.30
C VAL A 21 -0.57 10.62 1.02
N LEU A 22 -0.23 9.39 1.40
CA LEU A 22 0.53 9.14 2.62
C LEU A 22 1.97 9.64 2.51
N ALA A 23 2.64 9.36 1.38
CA ALA A 23 4.02 9.77 1.16
C ALA A 23 4.17 11.29 1.09
N THR A 24 3.28 11.97 0.36
CA THR A 24 3.32 13.43 0.19
C THR A 24 3.03 14.13 1.51
N SER A 25 2.07 13.63 2.30
CA SER A 25 1.75 14.18 3.61
C SER A 25 2.92 14.07 4.59
N LEU A 26 3.62 12.93 4.60
CA LEU A 26 4.82 12.74 5.43
C LEU A 26 5.96 13.66 4.97
N ALA A 27 6.14 13.82 3.66
CA ALA A 27 7.18 14.67 3.10
C ALA A 27 6.92 16.16 3.36
N GLU A 28 5.66 16.60 3.33
CA GLU A 28 5.25 17.95 3.73
C GLU A 28 5.50 18.25 5.21
N GLN A 29 5.48 17.21 6.06
CA GLN A 29 5.88 17.31 7.47
C GLN A 29 7.41 17.26 7.67
N GLY A 30 8.20 17.29 6.58
CA GLY A 30 9.65 17.33 6.62
C GLY A 30 10.34 15.97 6.65
N ALA A 31 9.59 14.87 6.51
CA ALA A 31 10.20 13.54 6.42
C ALA A 31 10.87 13.31 5.07
N SER A 32 12.00 12.60 5.06
CA SER A 32 12.58 12.08 3.81
C SER A 32 11.81 10.84 3.36
N VAL A 33 11.17 10.94 2.19
CA VAL A 33 10.28 9.89 1.67
C VAL A 33 10.64 9.54 0.22
N ILE A 34 10.67 8.24 -0.08
CA ILE A 34 10.77 7.71 -1.44
C ILE A 34 9.62 6.75 -1.72
N ILE A 35 9.10 6.78 -2.95
CA ILE A 35 8.16 5.78 -3.47
C ILE A 35 8.85 4.96 -4.56
N LEU A 36 8.75 3.63 -4.45
CA LEU A 36 9.12 2.68 -5.48
C LEU A 36 7.86 2.36 -6.29
N ASP A 37 7.78 2.90 -7.50
CA ASP A 37 6.69 2.67 -8.44
C ASP A 37 6.97 1.38 -9.21
N CYS A 38 6.41 0.27 -8.72
CA CYS A 38 6.59 -1.06 -9.32
C CYS A 38 5.39 -1.47 -10.18
N ASP A 39 4.40 -0.61 -10.37
CA ASP A 39 3.27 -0.87 -11.26
C ASP A 39 3.69 -0.61 -12.72
N PRO A 40 3.47 -1.54 -13.67
CA PRO A 40 3.80 -1.32 -15.08
C PRO A 40 3.14 -0.07 -15.70
N ASN A 41 1.99 0.38 -15.17
CA ASN A 41 1.31 1.58 -15.63
C ASN A 41 2.00 2.88 -15.18
N ARG A 42 2.92 2.80 -14.21
CA ARG A 42 3.77 3.91 -13.77
C ARG A 42 3.01 5.19 -13.42
N ALA A 43 1.86 5.04 -12.76
CA ALA A 43 0.98 6.15 -12.43
C ALA A 43 1.66 7.18 -11.51
N ILE A 44 2.51 6.73 -10.58
CA ILE A 44 3.22 7.58 -9.63
C ILE A 44 4.35 8.34 -10.33
N GLN A 45 5.08 7.68 -11.23
CA GLN A 45 6.07 8.34 -12.08
C GLN A 45 5.43 9.41 -12.98
N GLY A 46 4.28 9.10 -13.58
CA GLY A 46 3.51 10.07 -14.36
C GLY A 46 3.10 11.29 -13.53
N TRP A 47 2.63 11.08 -12.29
CA TRP A 47 2.34 12.17 -11.36
C TRP A 47 3.59 13.00 -11.02
N ARG A 48 4.73 12.35 -10.79
CA ARG A 48 5.99 13.03 -10.42
C ARG A 48 6.56 13.87 -11.55
N ALA A 49 6.36 13.46 -12.81
CA ALA A 49 6.74 14.24 -13.99
C ALA A 49 5.88 15.51 -14.20
N GLY A 50 4.77 15.65 -13.46
CA GLY A 50 3.93 16.84 -13.46
C GLY A 50 4.53 18.03 -12.71
N SER A 51 3.67 18.99 -12.34
CA SER A 51 4.06 20.25 -11.70
C SER A 51 4.12 20.21 -10.16
N SER A 52 4.05 19.02 -9.56
CA SER A 52 4.04 18.87 -8.10
C SER A 52 5.35 19.40 -7.49
N ARG A 53 5.20 20.31 -6.51
CA ARG A 53 6.33 20.85 -5.73
C ARG A 53 6.68 19.99 -4.50
N ASN A 54 5.92 18.92 -4.26
CA ASN A 54 6.15 18.05 -3.10
C ASN A 54 7.55 17.39 -3.19
N PRO A 55 8.30 17.25 -2.07
CA PRO A 55 9.68 16.77 -2.10
C PRO A 55 9.83 15.23 -2.16
N VAL A 56 8.74 14.46 -2.22
CA VAL A 56 8.78 13.01 -2.43
C VAL A 56 9.63 12.64 -3.64
N VAL A 57 10.54 11.70 -3.45
CA VAL A 57 11.34 11.09 -4.51
C VAL A 57 10.60 9.86 -5.06
N VAL A 58 10.68 9.62 -6.37
CA VAL A 58 10.08 8.44 -7.01
C VAL A 58 11.12 7.68 -7.82
N ASP A 59 11.22 6.38 -7.59
CA ASP A 59 12.01 5.44 -8.38
C ASP A 59 11.08 4.45 -9.09
N GLY A 60 11.09 4.47 -10.42
CA GLY A 60 10.26 3.60 -11.27
C GLY A 60 11.09 2.57 -12.05
N GLY A 61 12.39 2.50 -11.79
CA GLY A 61 13.33 1.55 -12.38
C GLY A 61 13.43 0.25 -11.59
N ILE A 62 12.36 -0.15 -10.89
CA ILE A 62 12.36 -1.31 -10.02
C ILE A 62 11.93 -2.55 -10.80
N THR A 63 12.74 -3.59 -10.71
CA THR A 63 12.51 -4.90 -11.30
C THR A 63 12.56 -5.97 -10.22
N GLU A 64 12.14 -7.19 -10.55
CA GLU A 64 12.29 -8.31 -9.63
C GLU A 64 13.73 -8.47 -9.15
N SER A 65 14.73 -8.34 -10.04
CA SER A 65 16.14 -8.51 -9.69
C SER A 65 16.71 -7.39 -8.84
N THR A 66 16.16 -6.17 -8.91
CA THR A 66 16.72 -4.97 -8.26
C THR A 66 15.99 -4.57 -6.98
N ILE A 67 14.73 -4.99 -6.78
CA ILE A 67 13.92 -4.55 -5.63
C ILE A 67 14.60 -4.80 -4.28
N THR A 68 15.27 -5.95 -4.12
CA THR A 68 15.94 -6.30 -2.85
C THR A 68 17.07 -5.33 -2.53
N SER A 69 18.00 -5.11 -3.46
CA SER A 69 19.13 -4.21 -3.25
C SER A 69 18.68 -2.76 -3.10
N LYS A 70 17.69 -2.33 -3.88
CA LYS A 70 17.09 -0.99 -3.81
C LYS A 70 16.42 -0.73 -2.46
N LEU A 71 15.62 -1.67 -1.95
CA LEU A 71 15.01 -1.57 -0.62
C LEU A 71 16.08 -1.48 0.48
N ASP A 72 17.12 -2.31 0.39
CA ASP A 72 18.21 -2.33 1.37
C ASP A 72 19.08 -1.06 1.36
N GLU A 73 19.22 -0.42 0.19
CA GLU A 73 19.84 0.88 0.03
C GLU A 73 18.94 2.00 0.57
N TYR A 74 17.70 2.07 0.11
CA TYR A 74 16.80 3.19 0.40
C TYR A 74 16.36 3.24 1.85
N ARG A 75 16.19 2.09 2.52
CA ARG A 75 15.89 2.06 3.96
C ARG A 75 16.99 2.64 4.85
N LYS A 76 18.19 2.90 4.30
CA LYS A 76 19.30 3.58 4.99
C LYS A 76 19.34 5.08 4.69
N LYS A 77 18.71 5.53 3.59
CA LYS A 77 18.77 6.91 3.08
C LYS A 77 17.50 7.72 3.39
N TYR A 78 16.35 7.06 3.45
CA TYR A 78 15.04 7.70 3.63
C TYR A 78 14.37 7.21 4.91
N GLN A 79 13.68 8.11 5.60
CA GLN A 79 12.89 7.79 6.78
C GLN A 79 11.71 6.87 6.44
N PHE A 80 11.09 7.05 5.27
CA PHE A 80 10.00 6.20 4.79
C PHE A 80 10.24 5.75 3.36
N VAL A 81 10.05 4.45 3.13
CA VAL A 81 10.13 3.83 1.80
C VAL A 81 8.78 3.24 1.49
N PHE A 82 8.05 3.84 0.55
CA PHE A 82 6.78 3.30 0.05
C PHE A 82 7.04 2.37 -1.13
N VAL A 83 6.30 1.28 -1.21
CA VAL A 83 6.31 0.37 -2.36
C VAL A 83 4.90 0.30 -2.92
N ASP A 84 4.71 0.82 -4.12
CA ASP A 84 3.48 0.66 -4.89
C ASP A 84 3.64 -0.55 -5.80
N LEU A 85 2.78 -1.55 -5.63
CA LEU A 85 2.82 -2.83 -6.32
C LEU A 85 1.62 -2.98 -7.23
N GLU A 86 1.79 -3.67 -8.35
CA GLU A 86 0.65 -4.16 -9.13
C GLU A 86 -0.15 -5.25 -8.38
N GLY A 87 -1.37 -5.52 -8.86
CA GLY A 87 -2.33 -6.43 -8.21
C GLY A 87 -2.11 -7.93 -8.44
N THR A 88 -0.99 -8.35 -9.01
CA THR A 88 -0.73 -9.76 -9.31
C THR A 88 0.22 -10.36 -8.28
N ALA A 89 0.00 -11.62 -7.92
CA ALA A 89 0.96 -12.37 -7.12
C ALA A 89 2.23 -12.57 -7.96
N SER A 90 3.25 -11.76 -7.67
CA SER A 90 4.52 -11.72 -8.40
C SER A 90 5.69 -11.91 -7.43
N ARG A 91 6.87 -12.29 -7.95
CA ARG A 91 8.08 -12.38 -7.11
C ARG A 91 8.47 -11.00 -6.57
N LEU A 92 8.13 -9.95 -7.30
CA LEU A 92 8.31 -8.57 -6.86
C LEU A 92 7.49 -8.30 -5.58
N MET A 93 6.22 -8.70 -5.55
CA MET A 93 5.35 -8.57 -4.38
C MET A 93 5.89 -9.35 -3.18
N SER A 94 6.25 -10.63 -3.35
CA SER A 94 6.84 -11.43 -2.28
C SER A 94 8.10 -10.76 -1.71
N ARG A 95 9.02 -10.29 -2.57
CA ARG A 95 10.24 -9.59 -2.12
C ARG A 95 9.97 -8.29 -1.36
N ALA A 96 8.91 -7.57 -1.72
CA ALA A 96 8.46 -6.38 -1.01
C ALA A 96 7.87 -6.73 0.37
N LEU A 97 6.95 -7.70 0.43
CA LEU A 97 6.34 -8.18 1.68
C LEU A 97 7.39 -8.75 2.65
N ALA A 98 8.40 -9.46 2.13
CA ALA A 98 9.54 -9.95 2.90
C ALA A 98 10.33 -8.84 3.62
N ARG A 99 10.25 -7.58 3.15
CA ARG A 99 10.93 -6.42 3.76
C ARG A 99 9.99 -5.40 4.40
N ALA A 100 8.68 -5.54 4.22
CA ALA A 100 7.69 -4.64 4.76
C ALA A 100 7.68 -4.65 6.30
N GLN A 101 7.60 -3.46 6.90
CA GLN A 101 7.27 -3.26 8.32
C GLN A 101 5.79 -2.89 8.51
N LEU A 102 5.11 -2.51 7.44
CA LEU A 102 3.67 -2.33 7.39
C LEU A 102 3.17 -2.61 5.97
N VAL A 103 2.09 -3.37 5.87
CA VAL A 103 1.32 -3.53 4.63
C VAL A 103 0.00 -2.79 4.75
N ILE A 104 -0.25 -1.87 3.84
CA ILE A 104 -1.53 -1.18 3.72
C ILE A 104 -2.32 -1.89 2.63
N ILE A 105 -3.57 -2.27 2.95
CA ILE A 105 -4.48 -2.96 2.02
C ILE A 105 -5.63 -1.99 1.71
N PRO A 106 -5.54 -1.19 0.62
CA PRO A 106 -6.61 -0.29 0.23
C PRO A 106 -7.82 -1.10 -0.25
N ILE A 107 -9.04 -0.79 0.19
CA ILE A 107 -10.26 -1.45 -0.26
C ILE A 107 -11.33 -0.39 -0.52
N GLN A 108 -12.18 -0.59 -1.52
CA GLN A 108 -13.40 0.23 -1.62
C GLN A 108 -14.50 -0.44 -0.79
N ALA A 109 -15.51 0.34 -0.39
CA ALA A 109 -16.64 -0.16 0.39
C ALA A 109 -17.63 -1.00 -0.47
N SER A 110 -17.14 -2.05 -1.14
CA SER A 110 -17.93 -2.95 -1.97
C SER A 110 -17.70 -4.44 -1.62
N PRO A 111 -18.69 -5.34 -1.80
CA PRO A 111 -18.54 -6.76 -1.48
C PRO A 111 -17.36 -7.46 -2.18
N PRO A 112 -17.12 -7.24 -3.50
CA PRO A 112 -15.94 -7.82 -4.16
C PRO A 112 -14.61 -7.41 -3.51
N ASP A 113 -14.54 -6.23 -2.90
CA ASP A 113 -13.32 -5.76 -2.24
C ASP A 113 -13.01 -6.50 -0.94
N ALA A 114 -14.03 -6.95 -0.20
CA ALA A 114 -13.81 -7.73 1.01
C ALA A 114 -13.14 -9.08 0.69
N GLU A 115 -13.52 -9.73 -0.40
CA GLU A 115 -12.86 -10.95 -0.88
C GLU A 115 -11.41 -10.66 -1.29
N LEU A 116 -11.17 -9.55 -1.97
CA LEU A 116 -9.82 -9.16 -2.43
C LEU A 116 -8.91 -8.79 -1.25
N ALA A 117 -9.47 -8.17 -0.20
CA ALA A 117 -8.78 -7.94 1.06
C ALA A 117 -8.38 -9.27 1.73
N ALA A 118 -9.30 -10.24 1.78
CA ALA A 118 -9.01 -11.56 2.33
C ALA A 118 -7.89 -12.27 1.56
N ARG A 119 -7.86 -12.15 0.22
CA ARG A 119 -6.76 -12.68 -0.61
C ARG A 119 -5.42 -12.00 -0.30
N ALA A 120 -5.40 -10.67 -0.15
CA ALA A 120 -4.19 -9.95 0.24
C ALA A 120 -3.68 -10.40 1.62
N ILE A 121 -4.59 -10.58 2.59
CA ILE A 121 -4.25 -11.09 3.93
C ILE A 121 -3.72 -12.52 3.85
N HIS A 122 -4.32 -13.38 3.02
CA HIS A 122 -3.84 -14.74 2.83
C HIS A 122 -2.41 -14.77 2.32
N LEU A 123 -2.10 -13.98 1.29
CA LEU A 123 -0.74 -13.88 0.75
C LEU A 123 0.25 -13.34 1.80
N ILE A 124 -0.14 -12.35 2.61
CA ILE A 124 0.70 -11.87 3.71
C ILE A 124 1.02 -13.02 4.68
N ARG A 125 0.01 -13.83 5.04
CA ARG A 125 0.21 -14.99 5.94
C ARG A 125 1.10 -16.08 5.34
N GLU A 126 0.99 -16.33 4.04
CA GLU A 126 1.90 -17.24 3.33
C GLU A 126 3.35 -16.75 3.42
N GLU A 127 3.58 -15.45 3.24
CA GLU A 127 4.91 -14.85 3.38
C GLU A 127 5.40 -14.85 4.84
N GLU A 128 4.52 -14.62 5.82
CA GLU A 128 4.85 -14.73 7.24
C GLU A 128 5.35 -16.15 7.59
N GLN A 129 4.68 -17.17 7.07
CA GLN A 129 5.08 -18.57 7.25
C GLN A 129 6.40 -18.88 6.54
N ALA A 130 6.55 -18.44 5.29
CA ALA A 130 7.76 -18.70 4.51
C ALA A 130 9.03 -18.04 5.07
N PHE A 131 8.89 -16.88 5.71
CA PHE A 131 10.00 -16.10 6.25
C PHE A 131 10.09 -16.12 7.78
N GLU A 132 9.28 -16.94 8.45
CA GLU A 132 9.22 -17.08 9.91
C GLU A 132 9.16 -15.72 10.64
N LYS A 133 8.33 -14.81 10.14
CA LYS A 133 8.23 -13.44 10.66
C LYS A 133 6.79 -12.94 10.66
N THR A 134 6.52 -11.95 11.50
CA THR A 134 5.24 -11.21 11.45
C THR A 134 5.37 -10.01 10.50
N ILE A 135 4.35 -9.79 9.68
CA ILE A 135 4.21 -8.67 8.77
C ILE A 135 2.95 -7.89 9.19
N PRO A 136 3.10 -6.78 9.93
CA PRO A 136 1.97 -5.96 10.32
C PRO A 136 1.21 -5.48 9.07
N TYR A 137 -0.12 -5.60 9.09
CA TYR A 137 -0.97 -5.07 8.03
C TYR A 137 -2.16 -4.30 8.58
N ARG A 138 -2.71 -3.39 7.77
CA ARG A 138 -3.96 -2.68 8.07
C ARG A 138 -4.75 -2.42 6.80
N VAL A 139 -6.05 -2.64 6.86
CA VAL A 139 -6.98 -2.27 5.80
C VAL A 139 -7.25 -0.77 5.83
N LEU A 140 -7.21 -0.14 4.66
CA LEU A 140 -7.54 1.26 4.44
C LEU A 140 -8.74 1.35 3.52
N PHE A 141 -9.86 1.91 3.99
CA PHE A 141 -10.98 2.22 3.09
C PHE A 141 -10.61 3.38 2.17
N THR A 142 -10.93 3.24 0.88
CA THR A 142 -10.72 4.23 -0.16
C THR A 142 -12.03 4.51 -0.89
N ARG A 143 -12.12 5.72 -1.48
CA ARG A 143 -13.29 6.20 -2.21
C ARG A 143 -14.58 6.16 -1.39
N THR A 144 -14.49 6.55 -0.13
CA THR A 144 -15.65 6.66 0.75
C THR A 144 -16.25 8.06 0.70
N SER A 145 -17.56 8.16 0.96
CA SER A 145 -18.21 9.46 1.08
C SER A 145 -17.95 10.06 2.47
N PRO A 146 -17.52 11.32 2.58
CA PRO A 146 -17.33 11.99 3.87
C PRO A 146 -18.64 12.32 4.59
N ALA A 147 -19.77 12.34 3.87
CA ALA A 147 -21.04 12.81 4.41
C ALA A 147 -21.76 11.76 5.25
N ILE A 148 -21.86 10.52 4.75
CA ILE A 148 -22.58 9.42 5.40
C ILE A 148 -21.94 8.09 4.99
N ALA A 149 -21.56 7.25 5.96
CA ALA A 149 -21.14 5.88 5.70
C ALA A 149 -22.32 5.09 5.13
N SER A 150 -22.13 4.46 3.97
CA SER A 150 -23.21 3.70 3.35
C SER A 150 -23.62 2.50 4.23
N LYS A 151 -24.85 2.00 4.08
CA LYS A 151 -25.27 0.75 4.75
C LYS A 151 -24.30 -0.40 4.44
N LEU A 152 -23.83 -0.45 3.19
CA LEU A 152 -22.88 -1.43 2.69
C LEU A 152 -21.50 -1.31 3.35
N GLU A 153 -20.98 -0.09 3.45
CA GLU A 153 -19.72 0.21 4.15
C GLU A 153 -19.80 -0.20 5.63
N THR A 154 -20.93 0.07 6.27
CA THR A 154 -21.19 -0.32 7.67
C THR A 154 -21.16 -1.84 7.83
N GLN A 155 -21.79 -2.57 6.90
CA GLN A 155 -21.80 -4.04 6.90
C GLN A 155 -20.41 -4.63 6.69
N ILE A 156 -19.65 -4.13 5.69
CA ILE A 156 -18.29 -4.59 5.41
C ILE A 156 -17.39 -4.30 6.62
N THR A 157 -17.49 -3.11 7.21
CA THR A 157 -16.74 -2.74 8.41
C THR A 157 -17.07 -3.67 9.58
N ALA A 158 -18.34 -4.00 9.80
CA ALA A 158 -18.75 -4.93 10.84
C ALA A 158 -18.18 -6.33 10.62
N GLN A 159 -18.19 -6.82 9.38
CA GLN A 159 -17.62 -8.12 9.02
C GLN A 159 -16.11 -8.17 9.24
N LEU A 160 -15.37 -7.13 8.82
CA LEU A 160 -13.93 -7.03 9.04
C LEU A 160 -13.60 -6.97 10.54
N LYS A 161 -14.38 -6.25 11.34
CA LYS A 161 -14.24 -6.24 12.81
C LYS A 161 -14.49 -7.61 13.43
N ALA A 162 -15.54 -8.31 13.00
CA ALA A 162 -15.87 -9.64 13.49
C ALA A 162 -14.76 -10.66 13.19
N SER A 163 -14.06 -10.48 12.06
CA SER A 163 -12.89 -11.28 11.67
C SER A 163 -11.56 -10.76 12.23
N GLU A 164 -11.61 -9.82 13.19
CA GLU A 164 -10.45 -9.19 13.84
C GLU A 164 -9.42 -8.59 12.86
N VAL A 165 -9.90 -8.16 11.69
CA VAL A 165 -9.02 -7.55 10.68
C VAL A 165 -8.64 -6.13 11.14
N PRO A 166 -7.34 -5.83 11.29
CA PRO A 166 -6.90 -4.50 11.69
C PRO A 166 -7.18 -3.48 10.58
N MET A 167 -7.79 -2.35 10.95
CA MET A 167 -8.16 -1.27 10.03
C MET A 167 -7.59 0.07 10.49
N PHE A 168 -7.39 0.99 9.56
CA PHE A 168 -7.20 2.40 9.89
C PHE A 168 -8.49 3.01 10.43
N ARG A 169 -8.36 4.05 11.26
CA ARG A 169 -9.51 4.80 11.78
C ARG A 169 -10.10 5.76 10.75
N ASN A 170 -9.23 6.29 9.88
CA ASN A 170 -9.60 7.25 8.84
C ASN A 170 -9.69 6.53 7.50
N HIS A 171 -10.59 7.03 6.65
CA HIS A 171 -10.75 6.57 5.28
C HIS A 171 -10.13 7.61 4.32
N LEU A 172 -9.79 7.17 3.11
CA LEU A 172 -9.38 8.05 2.02
C LEU A 172 -10.62 8.34 1.17
N ASN A 173 -11.18 9.54 1.34
CA ASN A 173 -12.41 9.95 0.66
C ASN A 173 -12.14 10.28 -0.83
N GLU A 174 -13.21 10.32 -1.63
CA GLU A 174 -13.18 10.88 -3.00
C GLU A 174 -12.96 12.40 -3.02
#